data_AF-A0AAJ1VJR8-F1
#
_entry.id   AF-A0AAJ1VJR8-F1
#
_cell.length_a   1.000
_cell.length_b   1.000
_cell.length_c   1.000
_cell.angle_alpha   90.00
_cell.angle_beta   90.00
_cell.angle_gamma   90.00
#
_symmetry.space_group_name_H-M   'P 1'
#
loop_
_entity.id
_entity.type
_entity.pdbx_description
1 polymer ?
#
loop_
_entity_poly.entity_id
_entity_poly.type
_entity_poly.pdbx_seq_one_letter_code
_entity_poly.pdbx_strand_id
1 'polypeptide(L)' 'MNLTIEIDNKEDYFFVKQLLERLKGVRIVENNYEMVEGLPSHVFEEIEKYGESLKDDDMISKNDFFKFIDEEICRLNSQK' A
#
# COMPACT_ATOMS: atom_id res chain seq x y z
N MET A 1 12.09 -10.47 -16.28
CA MET A 1 10.75 -10.06 -16.77
C MET A 1 9.74 -10.74 -15.87
N ASN A 2 8.86 -9.96 -15.25
CA ASN A 2 7.87 -10.49 -14.30
C ASN A 2 6.51 -10.49 -14.98
N LEU A 3 5.77 -11.61 -14.87
CA LEU A 3 4.44 -11.80 -15.45
C LEU A 3 3.50 -12.22 -14.31
N THR A 4 2.38 -11.50 -14.17
CA THR A 4 1.29 -11.88 -13.24
C THR A 4 0.25 -12.68 -14.01
N ILE A 5 -0.20 -13.80 -13.45
CA ILE A 5 -1.25 -14.65 -14.00
C ILE A 5 -2.45 -14.57 -13.06
N GLU A 6 -3.58 -14.09 -13.57
CA GLU A 6 -4.86 -14.08 -12.85
C GLU A 6 -5.67 -15.33 -13.22
N ILE A 7 -6.28 -15.97 -12.22
CA ILE A 7 -7.10 -17.17 -12.39
C ILE A 7 -8.50 -16.84 -11.87
N ASP A 8 -9.43 -16.61 -12.79
CA ASP A 8 -10.79 -16.16 -12.46
C ASP A 8 -11.61 -17.22 -11.70
N ASN A 9 -11.39 -18.49 -12.03
CA ASN A 9 -12.10 -19.61 -11.41
C ASN A 9 -11.21 -20.31 -10.36
N LYS A 10 -11.67 -20.31 -9.11
CA LYS A 10 -10.95 -20.90 -7.97
C LYS A 10 -10.74 -22.41 -8.12
N GLU A 11 -11.60 -23.11 -8.84
CA GLU A 11 -11.48 -24.56 -9.06
C GLU A 11 -10.28 -24.91 -9.97
N ASP A 12 -9.94 -24.01 -10.90
CA ASP A 12 -8.84 -24.20 -11.84
C ASP A 12 -7.47 -23.90 -11.21
N TYR A 13 -7.44 -23.21 -10.05
CA TYR A 13 -6.21 -22.85 -9.34
C TYR A 13 -5.31 -24.07 -9.10
N PHE A 14 -5.87 -25.18 -8.62
CA PHE A 14 -5.09 -26.36 -8.28
C PHE A 14 -4.43 -26.98 -9.51
N PHE A 15 -5.17 -27.06 -10.63
CA PHE A 15 -4.66 -27.57 -11.89
C PHE A 15 -3.55 -26.67 -12.46
N VAL A 16 -3.80 -25.36 -12.53
CA VAL A 16 -2.83 -24.39 -13.06
C VAL A 16 -1.56 -24.37 -12.21
N LYS A 17 -1.68 -24.41 -10.88
CA LYS A 17 -0.55 -24.48 -9.96
C LYS A 17 0.35 -25.69 -10.27
N GLN A 18 -0.23 -26.88 -10.40
CA GLN A 18 0.53 -28.10 -10.71
C GLN A 18 1.23 -28.03 -12.08
N LEU A 19 0.60 -27.38 -13.07
CA LEU A 19 1.21 -27.19 -14.38
C LEU A 19 2.45 -26.30 -14.29
N LEU A 20 2.35 -25.18 -13.57
CA LEU A 20 3.45 -24.23 -13.40
C LEU A 20 4.60 -24.82 -12.59
N GLU A 21 4.33 -25.63 -11.56
CA GLU A 21 5.35 -26.31 -10.75
C GLU A 21 6.21 -27.30 -11.54
N ARG A 22 5.71 -27.83 -12.66
CA ARG A 22 6.44 -28.78 -13.51
C ARG A 22 7.41 -28.09 -14.47
N LEU A 23 7.29 -26.77 -14.67
CA LEU A 23 8.15 -26.03 -15.59
C LEU A 23 9.50 -25.71 -14.94
N LYS A 24 10.61 -26.12 -15.58
CA LYS A 24 11.95 -25.74 -15.13
C LYS A 24 12.11 -24.22 -15.21
N GLY A 25 12.55 -23.60 -14.11
CA GLY A 25 12.83 -22.16 -14.03
C GLY A 25 11.64 -21.30 -13.62
N VAL A 26 10.49 -21.91 -13.31
CA VAL A 26 9.34 -21.20 -12.75
C VAL A 26 9.35 -21.35 -11.23
N ARG A 27 9.18 -20.23 -10.52
CA ARG A 27 9.01 -20.19 -9.07
C ARG A 27 7.68 -19.52 -8.77
N ILE A 28 6.80 -20.21 -8.07
CA ILE A 28 5.59 -19.60 -7.53
C ILE A 28 6.01 -18.73 -6.34
N VAL A 29 5.69 -17.45 -6.42
CA VAL A 29 5.89 -16.49 -5.33
C VAL A 29 4.53 -16.24 -4.72
N GLU A 30 4.36 -16.64 -3.46
CA GLU A 30 3.15 -16.31 -2.71
C GLU A 30 3.19 -14.83 -2.37
N ASN A 31 2.30 -14.05 -2.97
CA ASN A 31 2.06 -12.65 -2.58
C ASN A 31 1.09 -12.61 -1.41
N ASN A 32 1.48 -13.23 -0.28
CA ASN A 32 0.78 -13.09 0.98
C ASN A 32 1.27 -11.81 1.65
N TYR A 33 0.93 -10.65 1.08
CA TYR A 33 1.07 -9.42 1.85
C TYR A 33 -0.09 -9.39 2.85
N GLU A 34 0.25 -9.56 4.12
CA GLU A 34 -0.67 -9.26 5.19
C GLU A 34 -1.00 -7.78 5.10
N MET A 35 -2.30 -7.44 5.08
CA MET A 35 -2.75 -6.06 4.93
C MET A 35 -3.19 -5.55 6.31
N VAL A 36 -2.64 -4.42 6.74
CA VAL A 36 -2.97 -3.73 7.98
C VAL A 36 -3.47 -2.33 7.60
N GLU A 37 -4.68 -1.96 8.05
CA GLU A 37 -5.30 -0.65 7.72
C GLU A 37 -5.34 -0.33 6.21
N GLY A 38 -5.50 -1.36 5.36
CA GLY A 38 -5.54 -1.22 3.90
C GLY A 38 -4.18 -1.07 3.22
N LEU A 39 -3.07 -1.16 3.96
CA LEU A 39 -1.70 -1.13 3.46
C LEU A 39 -1.00 -2.48 3.69
N PRO A 40 -0.01 -2.86 2.87
CA PRO A 40 0.85 -3.99 3.19
C PRO A 40 1.52 -3.80 4.56
N SER A 41 1.63 -4.86 5.36
CA SER A 41 2.13 -4.81 6.74
C SER A 41 3.49 -4.13 6.86
N HIS A 42 4.45 -4.48 5.99
CA HIS A 42 5.76 -3.83 5.96
C HIS A 42 5.71 -2.32 5.68
N VAL A 43 4.71 -1.84 4.94
CA VAL A 43 4.53 -0.39 4.71
C VAL A 43 3.97 0.26 5.97
N PHE A 44 3.00 -0.39 6.62
CA PHE A 44 2.41 0.09 7.86
C PHE A 44 3.46 0.18 8.98
N GLU A 45 4.28 -0.86 9.15
CA GLU A 45 5.38 -0.88 10.13
C GLU A 45 6.39 0.27 9.92
N GLU A 46 6.73 0.59 8.67
CA GLU A 46 7.65 1.69 8.38
C GLU A 46 7.00 3.07 8.64
N ILE A 47 5.69 3.20 8.43
CA ILE A 47 4.94 4.42 8.80
C ILE A 47 4.94 4.60 10.32
N GLU A 48 4.69 3.54 11.09
CA GLU A 48 4.74 3.60 12.56
C GLU A 48 6.13 3.97 13.05
N LYS A 49 7.19 3.31 12.56
CA LYS A 49 8.58 3.67 12.91
C LYS A 49 8.91 5.11 12.57
N TYR A 50 8.45 5.60 11.42
CA TYR A 50 8.63 7.00 11.05
C TYR A 50 7.92 7.92 12.05
N GLY A 51 6.68 7.62 12.41
CA GLY A 51 5.91 8.36 13.42
C GLY A 51 6.61 8.44 14.78
N GLU A 52 7.23 7.35 15.23
CA GLU A 52 8.03 7.30 16.46
C GLU A 52 9.30 8.16 16.40
N SER A 53 9.84 8.39 15.21
CA SER A 53 11.06 9.18 15.01
C SER A 53 10.83 10.70 14.99
N LEU A 54 9.57 11.13 14.88
CA LEU A 54 9.20 12.54 14.80
C LEU A 54 9.44 13.25 16.13
N LYS A 55 10.02 14.44 16.06
CA LYS A 55 10.17 15.34 17.20
C LYS A 55 9.03 16.35 17.22
N ASP A 56 8.84 17.01 18.36
CA ASP A 56 7.86 18.09 18.50
C ASP A 56 8.08 19.20 17.44
N ASP A 57 9.34 19.48 17.09
CA ASP A 57 9.71 20.46 16.05
C ASP A 57 9.31 20.04 14.63
N ASP A 58 9.10 18.74 14.39
CA ASP A 58 8.64 18.20 13.10
C ASP A 58 7.10 18.23 13.00
N MET A 59 6.40 18.49 14.11
CA MET A 59 4.94 18.52 14.17
C MET A 59 4.40 19.95 14.00
N ILE A 60 3.25 20.06 13.34
CA ILE A 60 2.51 21.32 13.29
C ILE A 60 1.49 21.38 14.43
N SER A 61 1.20 22.58 14.91
CA SER A 61 0.13 22.74 15.89
C SER A 61 -1.22 22.45 15.26
N LYS A 62 -2.20 22.08 16.09
CA LYS A 62 -3.59 21.90 15.64
C LYS A 62 -4.12 23.15 14.94
N ASN A 63 -3.78 24.34 15.44
CA ASN A 63 -4.23 25.60 14.85
C ASN A 63 -3.63 25.82 13.45
N ASP A 64 -2.34 25.52 13.29
CA ASP A 64 -1.67 25.63 11.98
C ASP A 64 -2.23 24.63 10.98
N PHE A 65 -2.54 23.41 11.42
CA PHE A 65 -3.21 22.41 10.59
C PHE A 65 -4.55 22.91 10.04
N PHE A 66 -5.43 23.44 10.89
CA PHE A 66 -6.71 23.99 10.43
C PHE A 66 -6.54 25.21 9.54
N LYS A 67 -5.56 26.06 9.84
CA LYS A 67 -5.23 27.20 8.99
C LYS A 67 -4.81 26.75 7.58
N PHE A 68 -3.98 25.72 7.44
CA PHE A 68 -3.60 25.17 6.13
C PHE A 68 -4.81 24.60 5.38
N ILE A 69 -5.73 23.93 6.09
CA ILE A 69 -6.97 23.43 5.48
C ILE A 69 -7.80 24.60 4.94
N ASP A 70 -8.01 25.64 5.76
CA ASP A 70 -8.81 26.81 5.36
C ASP A 70 -8.19 27.54 4.16
N GLU A 71 -6.86 27.72 4.16
CA GLU A 71 -6.12 28.32 3.04
C GLU A 71 -6.28 27.50 1.75
N GLU A 72 -6.19 26.16 1.85
CA GLU A 72 -6.31 25.28 0.69
C GLU A 72 -7.75 25.25 0.15
N ILE A 73 -8.75 25.26 1.03
CA ILE A 73 -10.17 25.40 0.64
C ILE A 73 -10.38 26.73 -0.09
N CYS A 74 -9.86 27.83 0.46
CA CYS A 74 -9.93 29.14 -0.20
C CYS A 74 -9.25 29.10 -1.57
N ARG A 75 -8.07 28.49 -1.69
CA ARG A 75 -7.33 28.35 -2.96
C ARG A 75 -8.16 27.61 -4.00
N LEU A 76 -8.68 26.44 -3.65
CA LEU A 76 -9.49 25.61 -4.55
C LEU A 76 -10.77 26.33 -5.00
N ASN A 77 -11.45 27.02 -4.08
CA ASN A 77 -12.66 27.78 -4.41
C ASN A 77 -12.39 29.08 -5.19
N SER A 78 -11.16 29.60 -5.12
CA SER A 78 -10.73 30.79 -5.86
C SER A 78 -10.28 30.50 -7.30
N GLN A 79 -10.13 29.23 -7.68
CA GLN A 79 -9.92 28.81 -9.07
C GLN A 79 -11.23 28.96 -9.86
N LYS A 80 -11.56 30.21 -10.21
CA LYS A 80 -12.56 30.56 -11.22
C LYS A 80 -11.90 30.97 -12.52
#